data_AF-A0A955FEF8-F1
#
_entry.id   AF-A0A955FEF8-F1
#
_cell.length_a   1.000
_cell.length_b   1.000
_cell.length_c   1.000
_cell.angle_alpha   90.00
_cell.angle_beta   90.00
_cell.angle_gamma   90.00
#
_symmetry.space_group_name_H-M   'P 1'
#
loop_
_entity.id
_entity.type
_entity.pdbx_description
1 polymer ?
#
loop_
_entity_poly.entity_id
_entity_poly.type
_entity_poly.pdbx_seq_one_letter_code
_entity_poly.pdbx_strand_id
1 'polypeptide(L)'
;GVTTKGSPSTWNAHDPSILNKEPLTPPDKQSNFIPLKSGTSGLTYYEFKWDYDQAIYRRYFVSSAHSASFDVTINVQVKSLDKYLVVRLLDRDLGQWLQHSSSCEVPISREVPPPPSPNLEVKKTILDKKTSYKPGDEYTYLIQYRNTVNASLAENVVITDELDTKNFDVVKVSPAEAKVSNGFLKLEAGNLAYSTSYREVRITVRLKDQISSGSTVCNASRMTASNAGAKDSQNVCIGVITPCPYDNSVPDINNPNCSEPKVVCSLVDAAVNLTTRKVTFRTVVESTNPTTTQVFGYNYDFGDDTPVQAFEVTGFTHETMHTYQPGDYTTRVTISYGAQGLDGKQQVDCSAPISFEEDKPVGQSKVVKNITQDKTGEAAEKTSLRPNDVLEYTLTTSNSQNYERVGIDVSDYIGDILDYASLDTAFLKEQGGTYDEKTKKIVWTDITIPANGQVLHSFRVKIKDPIPATNRPSTVATGFDCKISNEYGNEITINVNCPLVKGIETLPNTGPGSSMVMLTLITTLVGYFFARNRLLVKELGLVRTDYARTGGM
;
A
#
# COMPACT_ATOMS: atom_id res chain seq x y z
N GLY A 1 -6.61 -88.43 40.86
CA GLY A 1 -6.41 -89.84 41.27
C GLY A 1 -5.59 -89.83 42.54
N VAL A 2 -5.95 -90.64 43.52
CA VAL A 2 -5.26 -90.72 44.82
C VAL A 2 -4.68 -92.11 44.94
N THR A 3 -3.38 -92.24 45.22
CA THR A 3 -2.71 -93.53 45.42
C THR A 3 -2.02 -93.53 46.78
N THR A 4 -2.26 -94.53 47.63
CA THR A 4 -1.67 -94.61 48.99
C THR A 4 -1.12 -96.01 49.28
N LYS A 5 -0.03 -96.12 50.06
CA LYS A 5 0.62 -97.39 50.45
C LYS A 5 0.68 -97.54 51.98
N GLY A 6 0.44 -98.74 52.51
CA GLY A 6 0.57 -99.10 53.93
C GLY A 6 1.45 -100.34 54.15
N SER A 7 2.07 -100.49 55.34
CA SER A 7 3.07 -101.53 55.68
C SER A 7 2.53 -102.62 56.64
N PRO A 8 2.91 -103.91 56.53
CA PRO A 8 2.10 -105.05 57.01
C PRO A 8 2.52 -105.73 58.34
N SER A 9 3.40 -105.15 59.16
CA SER A 9 4.10 -105.92 60.22
C SER A 9 3.31 -106.28 61.49
N THR A 10 1.98 -106.22 61.53
CA THR A 10 1.17 -106.53 62.74
C THR A 10 0.01 -107.50 62.52
N TRP A 11 -0.02 -108.26 61.41
CA TRP A 11 -1.19 -109.05 61.04
C TRP A 11 -0.91 -110.55 61.26
N ASN A 12 -1.64 -111.19 62.18
CA ASN A 12 -1.46 -112.60 62.55
C ASN A 12 -1.86 -113.56 61.41
N ALA A 13 -1.14 -114.68 61.29
CA ALA A 13 -1.30 -115.70 60.25
C ALA A 13 -2.68 -116.40 60.29
N HIS A 14 -3.24 -116.66 59.10
CA HIS A 14 -4.64 -116.99 58.85
C HIS A 14 -4.92 -118.52 58.79
N ASP A 15 -6.11 -118.94 59.25
CA ASP A 15 -6.61 -120.33 59.27
C ASP A 15 -7.23 -120.73 57.90
N PRO A 16 -6.76 -121.81 57.23
CA PRO A 16 -7.24 -122.23 55.91
C PRO A 16 -8.67 -122.80 55.82
N SER A 17 -9.38 -122.98 56.93
CA SER A 17 -10.67 -123.71 56.95
C SER A 17 -11.90 -122.92 56.45
N ILE A 18 -11.76 -121.64 56.09
CA ILE A 18 -12.89 -120.75 55.74
C ILE A 18 -13.13 -120.62 54.21
N LEU A 19 -12.32 -121.27 53.37
CA LEU A 19 -12.17 -120.88 51.95
C LEU A 19 -13.07 -121.54 50.88
N ASN A 20 -14.11 -122.31 51.21
CA ASN A 20 -14.93 -122.99 50.18
C ASN A 20 -16.45 -122.79 50.28
N LYS A 21 -16.93 -121.55 50.04
CA LYS A 21 -18.30 -121.29 49.54
C LYS A 21 -18.34 -120.06 48.61
N GLU A 22 -18.70 -120.27 47.34
CA GLU A 22 -19.23 -119.21 46.46
C GLU A 22 -20.78 -119.22 46.45
N PRO A 23 -21.47 -118.12 46.08
CA PRO A 23 -21.04 -116.72 46.09
C PRO A 23 -21.63 -115.97 47.31
N LEU A 24 -20.86 -115.01 47.83
CA LEU A 24 -21.19 -114.19 49.00
C LEU A 24 -22.47 -113.37 48.75
N THR A 25 -23.60 -113.87 49.24
CA THR A 25 -24.79 -113.06 49.52
C THR A 25 -24.46 -112.12 50.69
N PRO A 26 -24.90 -110.85 50.68
CA PRO A 26 -24.67 -109.94 51.80
C PRO A 26 -25.21 -110.53 53.12
N PRO A 27 -24.50 -110.39 54.25
CA PRO A 27 -24.96 -110.94 55.54
C PRO A 27 -26.26 -110.30 56.03
N ASP A 28 -26.59 -109.12 55.53
CA ASP A 28 -27.81 -108.38 55.82
C ASP A 28 -28.78 -108.42 54.63
N LYS A 29 -30.02 -108.87 54.88
CA LYS A 29 -31.08 -109.00 53.86
C LYS A 29 -31.63 -107.64 53.35
N GLN A 30 -30.82 -106.57 53.34
CA GLN A 30 -31.25 -105.20 53.04
C GLN A 30 -30.57 -104.57 51.82
N SER A 31 -29.81 -105.34 51.04
CA SER A 31 -28.85 -104.80 50.06
C SER A 31 -29.10 -105.31 48.63
N ASN A 32 -29.09 -104.41 47.64
CA ASN A 32 -29.15 -104.76 46.20
C ASN A 32 -27.79 -104.53 45.51
N PHE A 33 -27.36 -105.48 44.67
CA PHE A 33 -26.12 -105.42 43.89
C PHE A 33 -26.31 -104.58 42.62
N ILE A 34 -25.40 -103.64 42.32
CA ILE A 34 -25.51 -102.75 41.14
C ILE A 34 -24.17 -102.74 40.39
N PRO A 35 -24.15 -102.92 39.05
CA PRO A 35 -22.91 -102.90 38.27
C PRO A 35 -22.28 -101.49 38.12
N LEU A 36 -20.95 -101.46 38.01
CA LEU A 36 -20.09 -100.26 38.01
C LEU A 36 -20.20 -99.44 36.71
N LYS A 37 -19.99 -98.11 36.79
CA LYS A 37 -19.76 -97.24 35.61
C LYS A 37 -18.34 -97.42 35.05
N SER A 38 -18.22 -97.23 33.73
CA SER A 38 -16.97 -97.28 32.94
C SER A 38 -15.82 -96.48 33.59
N GLY A 39 -14.64 -97.10 33.66
CA GLY A 39 -13.41 -96.51 34.21
C GLY A 39 -13.06 -96.90 35.65
N THR A 40 -13.90 -97.68 36.33
CA THR A 40 -13.59 -98.23 37.66
C THR A 40 -12.93 -99.60 37.50
N SER A 41 -11.74 -99.82 38.04
CA SER A 41 -11.07 -101.13 38.04
C SER A 41 -10.54 -101.49 39.43
N GLY A 42 -10.62 -102.77 39.82
CA GLY A 42 -10.07 -103.30 41.07
C GLY A 42 -10.95 -103.24 42.32
N LEU A 43 -12.19 -102.74 42.24
CA LEU A 43 -13.13 -102.66 43.36
C LEU A 43 -14.57 -103.00 42.97
N THR A 44 -15.29 -103.70 43.85
CA THR A 44 -16.76 -103.75 43.88
C THR A 44 -17.28 -102.81 44.98
N TYR A 45 -18.48 -102.23 44.85
CA TYR A 45 -19.08 -101.41 45.91
C TYR A 45 -20.56 -101.71 46.08
N TYR A 46 -21.10 -101.43 47.26
CA TYR A 46 -22.53 -101.31 47.46
C TYR A 46 -22.90 -99.98 48.12
N GLU A 47 -24.08 -99.48 47.77
CA GLU A 47 -24.72 -98.35 48.43
C GLU A 47 -25.60 -98.88 49.55
N PHE A 48 -25.48 -98.30 50.73
CA PHE A 48 -26.43 -98.52 51.81
C PHE A 48 -26.90 -97.17 52.34
N LYS A 49 -28.15 -97.13 52.78
CA LYS A 49 -28.68 -95.97 53.49
C LYS A 49 -28.39 -96.20 54.96
N TRP A 50 -27.65 -95.31 55.59
CA TRP A 50 -27.31 -95.47 57.00
C TRP A 50 -28.49 -95.01 57.85
N ASP A 51 -28.97 -95.88 58.74
CA ASP A 51 -30.22 -95.62 59.47
C ASP A 51 -30.14 -94.39 60.39
N TYR A 52 -28.95 -94.05 60.86
CA TYR A 52 -28.75 -92.95 61.81
C TYR A 52 -28.98 -91.56 61.21
N ASP A 53 -28.58 -91.32 59.95
CA ASP A 53 -28.67 -90.00 59.32
C ASP A 53 -29.42 -90.01 57.99
N GLN A 54 -29.91 -91.18 57.57
CA GLN A 54 -30.63 -91.39 56.32
C GLN A 54 -29.81 -91.04 55.06
N ALA A 55 -28.50 -90.83 55.18
CA ALA A 55 -27.65 -90.55 54.04
C ALA A 55 -27.28 -91.84 53.31
N ILE A 56 -27.06 -91.73 51.99
CA ILE A 56 -26.58 -92.82 51.16
C ILE A 56 -25.06 -92.86 51.24
N TYR A 57 -24.53 -93.93 51.81
CA TYR A 57 -23.10 -94.20 51.89
C TYR A 57 -22.71 -95.26 50.86
N ARG A 58 -21.51 -95.11 50.29
CA ARG A 58 -20.89 -96.12 49.44
C ARG A 58 -19.77 -96.82 50.21
N ARG A 59 -19.82 -98.15 50.29
CA ARG A 59 -18.71 -98.96 50.80
C ARG A 59 -18.07 -99.74 49.67
N TYR A 60 -16.76 -99.58 49.52
CA TYR A 60 -15.96 -100.22 48.49
C TYR A 60 -15.21 -101.41 49.08
N PHE A 61 -15.15 -102.52 48.35
CA PHE A 61 -14.46 -103.75 48.72
C PHE A 61 -13.46 -104.15 47.64
N VAL A 62 -12.33 -104.67 48.09
CA VAL A 62 -11.32 -105.28 47.22
C VAL A 62 -11.69 -106.76 47.08
N SER A 63 -11.96 -107.23 45.86
CA SER A 63 -12.62 -108.52 45.60
C SER A 63 -11.70 -109.75 45.68
N SER A 64 -10.40 -109.60 45.93
CA SER A 64 -9.43 -110.69 46.03
C SER A 64 -8.37 -110.39 47.08
N ALA A 65 -7.91 -111.43 47.80
CA ALA A 65 -6.82 -111.31 48.76
C ALA A 65 -5.53 -110.84 48.06
N HIS A 66 -5.09 -109.62 48.34
CA HIS A 66 -3.82 -109.08 47.84
C HIS A 66 -2.78 -109.17 48.96
N SER A 67 -1.73 -109.97 48.74
CA SER A 67 -0.73 -110.27 49.77
C SER A 67 0.40 -109.23 49.91
N ALA A 68 0.32 -108.02 49.31
CA ALA A 68 1.36 -107.01 49.59
C ALA A 68 1.06 -105.51 49.31
N SER A 69 0.19 -105.14 48.37
CA SER A 69 -0.17 -103.72 48.10
C SER A 69 -1.27 -103.63 47.04
N PHE A 70 -2.14 -102.61 47.10
CA PHE A 70 -3.14 -102.35 46.05
C PHE A 70 -3.34 -100.84 45.84
N ASP A 71 -3.60 -100.45 44.59
CA ASP A 71 -3.91 -99.06 44.21
C ASP A 71 -5.41 -98.93 43.91
N VAL A 72 -6.03 -97.85 44.38
CA VAL A 72 -7.46 -97.56 44.17
C VAL A 72 -7.61 -96.15 43.63
N THR A 73 -8.42 -95.94 42.60
CA THR A 73 -8.86 -94.59 42.19
C THR A 73 -10.34 -94.37 42.49
N ILE A 74 -10.66 -93.35 43.28
CA ILE A 74 -12.03 -92.93 43.58
C ILE A 74 -12.30 -91.55 42.96
N ASN A 75 -13.38 -91.43 42.19
CA ASN A 75 -13.88 -90.14 41.70
C ASN A 75 -15.04 -89.67 42.59
N VAL A 76 -14.90 -88.50 43.21
CA VAL A 76 -15.92 -87.90 44.09
C VAL A 76 -16.36 -86.53 43.56
N GLN A 77 -17.65 -86.20 43.69
CA GLN A 77 -18.16 -84.84 43.51
C GLN A 77 -18.24 -84.16 44.87
N VAL A 78 -17.51 -83.06 45.05
CA VAL A 78 -17.51 -82.29 46.30
C VAL A 78 -18.32 -81.01 46.09
N LYS A 79 -19.32 -80.76 46.96
CA LYS A 79 -20.24 -79.61 46.84
C LYS A 79 -19.78 -78.34 47.60
N SER A 80 -18.80 -78.44 48.50
CA SER A 80 -18.17 -77.27 49.14
C SER A 80 -16.70 -77.57 49.52
N LEU A 81 -15.86 -76.53 49.48
CA LEU A 81 -14.38 -76.63 49.48
C LEU A 81 -13.74 -76.62 50.87
N ASP A 82 -14.58 -76.59 51.91
CA ASP A 82 -14.25 -76.43 53.33
C ASP A 82 -14.26 -77.77 54.09
N LYS A 83 -14.27 -78.91 53.37
CA LYS A 83 -14.25 -80.26 53.93
C LYS A 83 -13.11 -81.12 53.38
N TYR A 84 -12.53 -81.95 54.25
CA TYR A 84 -11.51 -82.94 53.88
C TYR A 84 -12.14 -84.23 53.37
N LEU A 85 -11.56 -84.84 52.33
CA LEU A 85 -11.85 -86.22 51.94
C LEU A 85 -10.95 -87.15 52.77
N VAL A 86 -11.55 -87.94 53.67
CA VAL A 86 -10.82 -88.93 54.49
C VAL A 86 -11.19 -90.33 54.03
N VAL A 87 -10.19 -91.10 53.60
CA VAL A 87 -10.34 -92.53 53.26
C VAL A 87 -9.88 -93.35 54.46
N ARG A 88 -10.76 -94.21 54.99
CA ARG A 88 -10.42 -95.17 56.07
C ARG A 88 -10.57 -96.60 55.58
N LEU A 89 -9.66 -97.47 56.02
CA LEU A 89 -9.66 -98.90 55.71
C LEU A 89 -10.17 -99.68 56.93
N LEU A 90 -11.07 -100.64 56.69
CA LEU A 90 -11.64 -101.53 57.70
C LEU A 90 -11.05 -102.92 57.52
N ASP A 91 -10.52 -103.51 58.59
CA ASP A 91 -10.12 -104.92 58.58
C ASP A 91 -11.36 -105.78 58.84
N ARG A 92 -11.66 -106.69 57.90
CA ARG A 92 -12.87 -107.50 57.94
C ARG A 92 -12.78 -108.64 58.96
N ASP A 93 -11.60 -109.19 59.18
CA ASP A 93 -11.42 -110.37 60.03
C ASP A 93 -11.31 -109.97 61.50
N LEU A 94 -10.82 -108.77 61.78
CA LEU A 94 -10.79 -108.19 63.12
C LEU A 94 -12.08 -107.42 63.48
N GLY A 95 -12.85 -106.97 62.48
CA GLY A 95 -14.07 -106.19 62.67
C GLY A 95 -13.83 -104.75 63.18
N GLN A 96 -12.62 -104.21 62.98
CA GLN A 96 -12.20 -102.91 63.49
C GLN A 96 -11.60 -102.04 62.40
N TRP A 97 -11.73 -100.72 62.54
CA TRP A 97 -11.05 -99.76 61.66
C TRP A 97 -9.55 -99.82 61.89
N LEU A 98 -8.77 -99.89 60.81
CA LEU A 98 -7.33 -99.76 60.90
C LEU A 98 -6.98 -98.36 61.42
N GLN A 99 -5.86 -98.25 62.14
CA GLN A 99 -5.41 -96.94 62.65
C GLN A 99 -5.26 -95.95 61.48
N HIS A 100 -5.87 -94.78 61.68
CA HIS A 100 -5.86 -93.70 60.70
C HIS A 100 -4.42 -93.23 60.48
N SER A 101 -3.97 -93.23 59.23
CA SER A 101 -2.70 -92.63 58.82
C SER A 101 -2.97 -91.28 58.17
N SER A 102 -2.27 -90.23 58.61
CA SER A 102 -2.30 -88.91 57.98
C SER A 102 -1.80 -88.94 56.53
N SER A 103 -1.07 -89.98 56.13
CA SER A 103 -0.68 -90.23 54.73
C SER A 103 -1.87 -90.55 53.80
N CYS A 104 -3.07 -90.77 54.34
CA CYS A 104 -4.31 -90.99 53.58
C CYS A 104 -5.15 -89.70 53.38
N GLU A 105 -4.68 -88.55 53.87
CA GLU A 105 -5.33 -87.26 53.70
C GLU A 105 -4.82 -86.58 52.42
N VAL A 106 -5.74 -86.17 51.54
CA VAL A 106 -5.39 -85.47 50.29
C VAL A 106 -5.83 -84.02 50.39
N PRO A 107 -4.90 -83.05 50.36
CA PRO A 107 -5.26 -81.64 50.37
C PRO A 107 -5.92 -81.24 49.04
N ILE A 108 -7.05 -80.55 49.12
CA ILE A 108 -7.75 -79.97 47.95
C ILE A 108 -7.21 -78.56 47.76
N SER A 109 -6.59 -78.26 46.60
CA SER A 109 -6.11 -76.91 46.25
C SER A 109 -6.78 -76.41 44.97
N ARG A 110 -7.06 -75.10 44.89
CA ARG A 110 -7.64 -74.43 43.73
C ARG A 110 -6.51 -73.83 42.88
N GLU A 111 -6.51 -74.10 41.58
CA GLU A 111 -5.78 -73.27 40.62
C GLU A 111 -6.58 -71.96 40.42
N VAL A 112 -6.02 -70.83 40.85
CA VAL A 112 -6.57 -69.50 40.51
C VAL A 112 -6.06 -69.16 39.10
N PRO A 113 -6.93 -68.86 38.12
CA PRO A 113 -6.47 -68.50 36.79
C PRO A 113 -5.59 -67.23 36.87
N PRO A 114 -4.51 -67.15 36.08
CA PRO A 114 -3.66 -65.97 36.08
C PRO A 114 -4.46 -64.74 35.65
N PRO A 115 -4.17 -63.55 36.23
CA PRO A 115 -4.86 -62.32 35.85
C PRO A 115 -4.63 -62.02 34.36
N PRO A 116 -5.63 -61.44 33.66
CA PRO A 116 -5.52 -61.12 32.24
C PRO A 116 -4.46 -60.04 32.01
N SER A 117 -3.76 -60.13 30.87
CA SER A 117 -2.75 -59.14 30.49
C SER A 117 -3.39 -57.76 30.22
N PRO A 118 -2.82 -56.66 30.75
CA PRO A 118 -3.34 -55.32 30.52
C PRO A 118 -3.20 -54.86 29.06
N ASN A 119 -4.07 -53.94 28.63
CA ASN A 119 -3.98 -53.27 27.34
C ASN A 119 -4.20 -51.77 27.51
N LEU A 120 -3.18 -51.01 27.11
CA LEU A 120 -3.14 -49.56 27.28
C LEU A 120 -3.90 -48.86 26.15
N GLU A 121 -4.51 -47.72 26.48
CA GLU A 121 -5.10 -46.79 25.51
C GLU A 121 -4.63 -45.38 25.86
N VAL A 122 -4.05 -44.67 24.89
CA VAL A 122 -3.64 -43.27 25.01
C VAL A 122 -4.14 -42.47 23.81
N LYS A 123 -4.68 -41.28 24.05
CA LYS A 123 -5.20 -40.35 23.05
C LYS A 123 -4.66 -38.95 23.34
N LYS A 124 -4.41 -38.19 22.29
CA LYS A 124 -3.97 -36.80 22.40
C LYS A 124 -4.86 -35.91 21.55
N THR A 125 -5.37 -34.84 22.15
CA THR A 125 -6.24 -33.87 21.50
C THR A 125 -5.80 -32.46 21.89
N ILE A 126 -6.42 -31.45 21.27
CA ILE A 126 -6.27 -30.05 21.66
C ILE A 126 -7.64 -29.58 22.15
N LEU A 127 -7.67 -29.00 23.34
CA LEU A 127 -8.90 -28.43 23.90
C LEU A 127 -9.37 -27.26 23.04
N ASP A 128 -10.65 -27.24 22.70
CA ASP A 128 -11.32 -26.18 21.92
C ASP A 128 -10.54 -25.79 20.64
N LYS A 129 -10.08 -26.82 19.91
CA LYS A 129 -9.19 -26.65 18.76
C LYS A 129 -9.78 -25.65 17.75
N LYS A 130 -9.08 -24.52 17.57
CA LYS A 130 -9.35 -23.53 16.51
C LYS A 130 -8.96 -24.06 15.13
N THR A 131 -9.54 -23.47 14.08
CA THR A 131 -9.21 -23.76 12.68
C THR A 131 -7.74 -23.46 12.36
N SER A 132 -7.21 -22.37 12.91
CA SER A 132 -5.82 -21.94 12.78
C SER A 132 -5.40 -21.14 14.01
N TYR A 133 -4.09 -21.02 14.20
CA TYR A 133 -3.46 -20.29 15.30
C TYR A 133 -2.51 -19.25 14.76
N LYS A 134 -2.27 -18.20 15.55
CA LYS A 134 -1.33 -17.13 15.24
C LYS A 134 -0.12 -17.23 16.16
N PRO A 135 1.06 -16.73 15.75
CA PRO A 135 2.19 -16.57 16.68
C PRO A 135 1.75 -15.84 17.97
N GLY A 136 2.22 -16.31 19.12
CA GLY A 136 1.80 -15.82 20.44
C GLY A 136 0.51 -16.44 21.01
N ASP A 137 -0.29 -17.16 20.22
CA ASP A 137 -1.48 -17.85 20.74
C ASP A 137 -1.11 -18.94 21.75
N GLU A 138 -1.94 -19.08 22.79
CA GLU A 138 -1.89 -20.21 23.72
C GLU A 138 -2.96 -21.26 23.41
N TYR A 139 -2.57 -22.53 23.56
CA TYR A 139 -3.49 -23.65 23.45
C TYR A 139 -3.04 -24.82 24.34
N THR A 140 -3.95 -25.74 24.62
CA THR A 140 -3.69 -26.84 25.57
C THR A 140 -3.82 -28.20 24.89
N TYR A 141 -2.72 -28.96 24.88
CA TYR A 141 -2.75 -30.39 24.59
C TYR A 141 -3.37 -31.14 25.76
N LEU A 142 -4.25 -32.09 25.46
CA LEU A 142 -4.88 -33.01 26.41
C LEU A 142 -4.45 -34.44 26.05
N ILE A 143 -3.69 -35.07 26.94
CA ILE A 143 -3.36 -36.50 26.84
C ILE A 143 -4.31 -37.26 27.76
N GLN A 144 -5.09 -38.17 27.20
CA GLN A 144 -6.05 -39.02 27.91
C GLN A 144 -5.56 -40.46 27.87
N TYR A 145 -5.46 -41.12 29.03
CA TYR A 145 -4.94 -42.50 29.10
C TYR A 145 -5.71 -43.38 30.10
N ARG A 146 -5.76 -44.69 29.82
CA ARG A 146 -6.38 -45.71 30.70
C ARG A 146 -5.88 -47.13 30.39
N ASN A 147 -6.14 -48.06 31.31
CA ASN A 147 -6.08 -49.50 31.05
C ASN A 147 -7.48 -50.02 30.70
N THR A 148 -7.60 -50.74 29.59
CA THR A 148 -8.88 -51.13 28.99
C THR A 148 -9.37 -52.53 29.36
N VAL A 149 -8.54 -53.34 30.03
CA VAL A 149 -8.86 -54.75 30.32
C VAL A 149 -9.32 -54.92 31.77
N ASN A 150 -10.58 -55.31 31.97
CA ASN A 150 -11.13 -55.56 33.30
C ASN A 150 -10.35 -56.66 34.05
N ALA A 151 -10.24 -56.52 35.38
CA ALA A 151 -9.47 -57.39 36.27
C ALA A 151 -7.96 -57.49 35.96
N SER A 152 -7.41 -56.59 35.14
CA SER A 152 -5.96 -56.46 34.92
C SER A 152 -5.37 -55.24 35.65
N LEU A 153 -4.06 -55.28 35.90
CA LEU A 153 -3.27 -54.19 36.46
C LEU A 153 -2.06 -53.93 35.55
N ALA A 154 -1.97 -52.74 34.96
CA ALA A 154 -0.75 -52.32 34.26
C ALA A 154 0.25 -51.77 35.28
N GLU A 155 1.47 -52.29 35.28
CA GLU A 155 2.49 -51.96 36.29
C GLU A 155 3.51 -50.95 35.76
N ASN A 156 3.91 -50.02 36.63
CA ASN A 156 4.91 -48.97 36.34
C ASN A 156 4.62 -48.20 35.05
N VAL A 157 3.40 -47.70 34.91
CA VAL A 157 2.98 -46.94 33.74
C VAL A 157 3.73 -45.61 33.67
N VAL A 158 4.29 -45.31 32.51
CA VAL A 158 4.96 -44.02 32.23
C VAL A 158 4.37 -43.39 30.97
N ILE A 159 4.00 -42.11 31.08
CA ILE A 159 3.59 -41.27 29.94
C ILE A 159 4.76 -40.36 29.57
N THR A 160 5.09 -40.31 28.29
CA THR A 160 6.17 -39.50 27.72
C THR A 160 5.71 -38.70 26.52
N ASP A 161 6.29 -37.52 26.31
CA ASP A 161 5.97 -36.64 25.20
C ASP A 161 7.22 -35.87 24.76
N GLU A 162 7.53 -35.87 23.47
CA GLU A 162 8.61 -35.04 22.92
C GLU A 162 8.00 -33.75 22.35
N LEU A 163 8.10 -32.67 23.12
CA LEU A 163 7.49 -31.39 22.81
C LEU A 163 8.37 -30.60 21.84
N ASP A 164 7.75 -30.09 20.78
CA ASP A 164 8.39 -29.25 19.76
C ASP A 164 8.68 -27.83 20.28
N THR A 165 9.65 -27.75 21.18
CA THR A 165 10.09 -26.50 21.82
C THR A 165 10.77 -25.52 20.85
N LYS A 166 11.00 -25.93 19.60
CA LYS A 166 11.39 -25.00 18.52
C LYS A 166 10.24 -24.08 18.14
N ASN A 167 9.00 -24.59 18.16
CA ASN A 167 7.82 -23.87 17.70
C ASN A 167 6.96 -23.30 18.83
N PHE A 168 7.05 -23.81 20.06
CA PHE A 168 6.30 -23.25 21.19
C PHE A 168 7.07 -23.33 22.51
N ASP A 169 6.68 -22.50 23.46
CA ASP A 169 7.13 -22.56 24.85
C ASP A 169 6.06 -23.23 25.73
N VAL A 170 6.50 -24.01 26.71
CA VAL A 170 5.57 -24.66 27.66
C VAL A 170 5.23 -23.68 28.77
N VAL A 171 3.95 -23.32 28.87
CA VAL A 171 3.43 -22.35 29.85
C VAL A 171 3.05 -23.05 31.14
N LYS A 172 2.32 -24.17 31.05
CA LYS A 172 1.77 -24.86 32.22
C LYS A 172 1.59 -26.35 31.96
N VAL A 173 1.84 -27.16 32.98
CA VAL A 173 1.61 -28.61 32.95
C VAL A 173 0.79 -29.02 34.17
N SER A 174 -0.16 -29.94 33.97
CA SER A 174 -0.98 -30.54 35.03
C SER A 174 -1.20 -32.03 34.72
N PRO A 175 -1.21 -32.92 35.71
CA PRO A 175 -1.03 -32.65 37.14
C PRO A 175 0.44 -32.38 37.49
N ALA A 176 0.73 -31.97 38.74
CA ALA A 176 2.06 -31.45 39.13
C ALA A 176 3.19 -32.50 39.07
N GLU A 177 2.83 -33.78 39.06
CA GLU A 177 3.71 -34.93 38.92
C GLU A 177 4.26 -35.08 37.50
N ALA A 178 3.58 -34.53 36.49
CA ALA A 178 4.08 -34.50 35.13
C ALA A 178 5.16 -33.42 35.00
N LYS A 179 6.40 -33.83 34.74
CA LYS A 179 7.54 -32.91 34.63
C LYS A 179 7.97 -32.77 33.19
N VAL A 180 8.31 -31.55 32.79
CA VAL A 180 8.95 -31.25 31.50
C VAL A 180 10.38 -30.82 31.77
N SER A 181 11.33 -31.47 31.11
CA SER A 181 12.75 -31.13 31.15
C SER A 181 13.30 -31.18 29.73
N ASN A 182 13.96 -30.12 29.28
CA ASN A 182 14.53 -30.02 27.93
C ASN A 182 13.54 -30.39 26.80
N GLY A 183 12.28 -29.97 26.90
CA GLY A 183 11.24 -30.28 25.92
C GLY A 183 10.70 -31.71 25.98
N PHE A 184 11.16 -32.54 26.93
CA PHE A 184 10.63 -33.88 27.13
C PHE A 184 9.73 -33.93 28.36
N LEU A 185 8.45 -34.28 28.17
CA LEU A 185 7.53 -34.56 29.26
C LEU A 185 7.68 -36.00 29.73
N LYS A 186 7.71 -36.20 31.05
CA LYS A 186 7.62 -37.50 31.69
C LYS A 186 6.67 -37.45 32.89
N LEU A 187 5.75 -38.41 32.95
CA LEU A 187 4.88 -38.68 34.09
C LEU A 187 4.99 -40.15 34.47
N GLU A 188 5.43 -40.42 35.70
CA GLU A 188 5.42 -41.77 36.29
C GLU A 188 4.04 -41.98 36.95
N ALA A 189 3.10 -42.58 36.20
CA ALA A 189 1.72 -42.74 36.63
C ALA A 189 1.52 -43.92 37.61
N GLY A 190 2.55 -44.75 37.81
CA GLY A 190 2.54 -45.91 38.70
C GLY A 190 1.64 -47.04 38.20
N ASN A 191 1.01 -47.78 39.11
CA ASN A 191 0.13 -48.87 38.74
C ASN A 191 -1.24 -48.35 38.28
N LEU A 192 -1.71 -48.86 37.14
CA LEU A 192 -2.95 -48.44 36.50
C LEU A 192 -3.93 -49.61 36.37
N ALA A 193 -4.89 -49.64 37.28
CA ALA A 193 -6.01 -50.57 37.21
C ALA A 193 -6.93 -50.25 36.03
N TYR A 194 -7.74 -51.23 35.63
CA TYR A 194 -8.85 -51.03 34.70
C TYR A 194 -9.71 -49.82 35.07
N SER A 195 -10.07 -49.01 34.07
CA SER A 195 -11.08 -47.95 34.24
C SER A 195 -11.83 -47.68 32.95
N THR A 196 -13.11 -47.33 33.06
CA THR A 196 -13.92 -46.80 31.96
C THR A 196 -13.65 -45.31 31.72
N SER A 197 -13.12 -44.59 32.71
CA SER A 197 -12.77 -43.17 32.62
C SER A 197 -11.29 -42.97 32.30
N TYR A 198 -10.99 -41.87 31.60
CA TYR A 198 -9.61 -41.50 31.31
C TYR A 198 -9.01 -40.72 32.48
N ARG A 199 -7.71 -40.93 32.72
CA ARG A 199 -6.87 -39.97 33.42
C ARG A 199 -6.31 -38.98 32.41
N GLU A 200 -5.99 -37.77 32.85
CA GLU A 200 -5.64 -36.67 31.96
C GLU A 200 -4.30 -36.02 32.32
N VAL A 201 -3.54 -35.62 31.31
CA VAL A 201 -2.41 -34.68 31.41
C VAL A 201 -2.72 -33.50 30.49
N ARG A 202 -2.59 -32.28 31.02
CA ARG A 202 -2.83 -31.02 30.31
C ARG A 202 -1.53 -30.26 30.18
N ILE A 203 -1.20 -29.85 28.96
CA ILE A 203 0.02 -29.14 28.62
C ILE A 203 -0.39 -27.88 27.86
N THR A 204 -0.39 -26.73 28.54
CA THR A 204 -0.62 -25.43 27.92
C THR A 204 0.69 -24.92 27.35
N VAL A 205 0.67 -24.56 26.06
CA VAL A 205 1.83 -24.08 25.31
C VAL A 205 1.49 -22.75 24.65
N ARG A 206 2.51 -21.93 24.37
CA ARG A 206 2.42 -20.66 23.64
C ARG A 206 3.27 -20.72 22.38
N LEU A 207 2.68 -20.43 21.22
CA LEU A 207 3.44 -20.37 19.96
C LEU A 207 4.47 -19.24 19.98
N LYS A 208 5.65 -19.51 19.44
CA LYS A 208 6.70 -18.49 19.28
C LYS A 208 6.36 -17.51 18.17
N ASP A 209 6.92 -16.31 18.27
CA ASP A 209 6.68 -15.20 17.32
C ASP A 209 7.27 -15.47 15.91
N GLN A 210 8.37 -16.23 15.84
CA GLN A 210 9.11 -16.50 14.60
C GLN A 210 8.69 -17.83 13.93
N ILE A 211 7.40 -18.02 13.69
CA ILE A 211 6.88 -19.16 12.93
C ILE A 211 6.31 -18.66 11.61
N SER A 212 6.82 -19.19 10.50
CA SER A 212 6.34 -18.83 9.16
C SER A 212 4.86 -19.19 8.97
N SER A 213 4.10 -18.31 8.32
CA SER A 213 2.70 -18.60 7.96
C SER A 213 2.61 -19.83 7.04
N GLY A 214 1.61 -20.68 7.26
CA GLY A 214 1.44 -21.97 6.58
C GLY A 214 2.16 -23.14 7.27
N SER A 215 2.94 -22.89 8.33
CA SER A 215 3.61 -23.96 9.08
C SER A 215 2.61 -24.87 9.78
N THR A 216 2.96 -26.16 9.87
CA THR A 216 2.19 -27.16 10.62
C THR A 216 2.99 -27.63 11.83
N VAL A 217 2.39 -27.53 13.02
CA VAL A 217 3.00 -28.00 14.28
C VAL A 217 2.24 -29.23 14.77
N CYS A 218 2.91 -30.38 14.79
CA CYS A 218 2.33 -31.66 15.18
C CYS A 218 2.91 -32.15 16.50
N ASN A 219 2.13 -32.89 17.28
CA ASN A 219 2.61 -33.49 18.51
C ASN A 219 1.92 -34.83 18.80
N ALA A 220 2.67 -35.79 19.35
CA ALA A 220 2.19 -37.11 19.77
C ALA A 220 2.75 -37.46 21.16
N SER A 221 2.09 -38.39 21.84
CA SER A 221 2.46 -38.87 23.17
C SER A 221 2.63 -40.39 23.14
N ARG A 222 3.42 -40.90 24.08
CA ARG A 222 3.69 -42.34 24.22
C ARG A 222 3.41 -42.80 25.64
N MET A 223 2.87 -44.00 25.76
CA MET A 223 2.56 -44.67 27.02
C MET A 223 3.23 -46.05 27.06
N THR A 224 3.90 -46.36 28.17
CA THR A 224 4.59 -47.64 28.40
C THR A 224 4.21 -48.23 29.75
N ALA A 225 4.35 -49.55 29.91
CA ALA A 225 4.18 -50.27 31.17
C ALA A 225 5.10 -51.50 31.18
N SER A 226 5.40 -52.06 32.36
CA SER A 226 6.31 -53.22 32.49
C SER A 226 5.73 -54.53 31.95
N ASN A 227 4.40 -54.67 32.00
CA ASN A 227 3.66 -55.89 31.66
C ASN A 227 2.63 -55.68 30.51
N ALA A 228 2.78 -54.61 29.72
CA ALA A 228 1.90 -54.30 28.58
C ALA A 228 2.70 -53.78 27.39
N GLY A 229 2.16 -53.95 26.17
CA GLY A 229 2.74 -53.33 24.97
C GLY A 229 2.63 -51.80 25.01
N ALA A 230 3.69 -51.11 24.58
CA ALA A 230 3.70 -49.66 24.45
C ALA A 230 2.65 -49.18 23.43
N LYS A 231 2.10 -47.98 23.66
CA LYS A 231 1.11 -47.35 22.77
C LYS A 231 1.47 -45.89 22.52
N ASP A 232 1.33 -45.48 21.28
CA ASP A 232 1.47 -44.09 20.86
C ASP A 232 0.09 -43.50 20.56
N SER A 233 -0.10 -42.23 20.88
CA SER A 233 -1.28 -41.50 20.47
C SER A 233 -1.20 -41.13 19.00
N GLN A 234 -2.35 -40.83 18.39
CA GLN A 234 -2.36 -40.17 17.09
C GLN A 234 -1.65 -38.81 17.16
N ASN A 235 -1.01 -38.43 16.05
CA ASN A 235 -0.44 -37.10 15.89
C ASN A 235 -1.57 -36.07 15.81
N VAL A 236 -1.51 -35.04 16.65
CA VAL A 236 -2.43 -33.90 16.58
C VAL A 236 -1.67 -32.67 16.11
N CYS A 237 -2.15 -32.08 15.01
CA CYS A 237 -1.49 -30.96 14.34
C CYS A 237 -2.34 -29.69 14.35
N ILE A 238 -1.68 -28.54 14.36
CA ILE A 238 -2.27 -27.23 14.13
C ILE A 238 -1.62 -26.54 12.93
N GLY A 239 -2.40 -25.73 12.22
CA GLY A 239 -1.88 -24.82 11.21
C GLY A 239 -1.64 -23.44 11.82
N VAL A 240 -0.50 -22.84 11.51
CA VAL A 240 -0.13 -21.49 11.93
C VAL A 240 -0.32 -20.54 10.77
N ILE A 241 -1.08 -19.47 10.98
CA ILE A 241 -1.24 -18.38 10.01
C ILE A 241 -0.85 -17.05 10.65
N THR A 242 -0.10 -16.24 9.91
CA THR A 242 0.23 -14.87 10.31
C THR A 242 -0.75 -13.92 9.64
N PRO A 243 -1.48 -13.07 10.38
CA PRO A 243 -2.39 -12.07 9.79
C PRO A 243 -1.65 -11.13 8.84
N CYS A 244 -2.36 -10.61 7.83
CA CYS A 244 -1.78 -9.62 6.95
C CYS A 244 -1.52 -8.30 7.72
N PRO A 245 -0.30 -7.74 7.67
CA PRO A 245 -0.01 -6.47 8.35
C PRO A 245 -0.71 -5.27 7.71
N TYR A 246 -1.04 -5.35 6.42
CA TYR A 246 -1.61 -4.26 5.62
C TYR A 246 -3.15 -4.20 5.64
N ASP A 247 -3.80 -5.31 5.98
CA ASP A 247 -5.26 -5.43 6.04
C ASP A 247 -5.69 -6.51 7.05
N ASN A 248 -6.27 -6.08 8.17
CA ASN A 248 -6.72 -6.98 9.24
C ASN A 248 -7.86 -7.93 8.82
N SER A 249 -8.57 -7.62 7.73
CA SER A 249 -9.61 -8.51 7.19
C SER A 249 -9.01 -9.72 6.46
N VAL A 250 -7.74 -9.65 6.06
CA VAL A 250 -7.03 -10.74 5.38
C VAL A 250 -6.31 -11.60 6.42
N PRO A 251 -6.75 -12.86 6.62
CA PRO A 251 -6.31 -13.67 7.75
C PRO A 251 -4.89 -14.24 7.63
N ASP A 252 -4.33 -14.27 6.42
CA ASP A 252 -3.02 -14.88 6.12
C ASP A 252 -2.18 -13.93 5.24
N ILE A 253 -0.94 -13.67 5.66
CA ILE A 253 0.06 -12.87 4.96
C ILE A 253 0.45 -13.46 3.59
N ASN A 254 0.31 -14.78 3.40
CA ASN A 254 0.59 -15.42 2.11
C ASN A 254 -0.58 -15.30 1.11
N ASN A 255 -1.70 -14.70 1.52
CA ASN A 255 -2.82 -14.46 0.63
C ASN A 255 -2.42 -13.44 -0.46
N PRO A 256 -2.69 -13.68 -1.75
CA PRO A 256 -2.41 -12.72 -2.82
C PRO A 256 -3.01 -11.32 -2.60
N ASN A 257 -4.10 -11.22 -1.83
CA ASN A 257 -4.72 -9.94 -1.47
C ASN A 257 -3.98 -9.20 -0.34
N CYS A 258 -3.08 -9.88 0.38
CA CYS A 258 -2.17 -9.24 1.32
C CYS A 258 -1.00 -8.62 0.55
N SER A 259 -1.21 -7.41 0.06
CA SER A 259 -0.19 -6.66 -0.66
C SER A 259 0.11 -5.34 0.06
N GLU A 260 1.37 -4.94 0.00
CA GLU A 260 1.81 -3.66 0.52
C GLU A 260 1.06 -2.52 -0.21
N PRO A 261 0.51 -1.54 0.52
CA PRO A 261 -0.27 -0.45 -0.09
C PRO A 261 0.56 0.32 -1.10
N LYS A 262 0.09 0.35 -2.36
CA LYS A 262 0.68 1.20 -3.40
C LYS A 262 -0.15 2.46 -3.55
N VAL A 263 0.51 3.61 -3.42
CA VAL A 263 -0.10 4.93 -3.60
C VAL A 263 0.50 5.58 -4.84
N VAL A 264 -0.37 6.05 -5.72
CA VAL A 264 0.00 6.83 -6.90
C VAL A 264 -0.70 8.17 -6.83
N CYS A 265 -0.06 9.21 -7.34
CA CYS A 265 -0.69 10.52 -7.46
C CYS A 265 -0.66 11.01 -8.91
N SER A 266 -1.67 11.80 -9.24
CA SER A 266 -1.78 12.50 -10.51
C SER A 266 -2.01 13.99 -10.23
N LEU A 267 -1.30 14.83 -10.97
CA LEU A 267 -1.44 16.28 -10.93
C LEU A 267 -1.86 16.73 -12.32
N VAL A 268 -3.00 17.39 -12.42
CA VAL A 268 -3.53 17.94 -13.68
C VAL A 268 -3.87 19.42 -13.53
N ASP A 269 -3.74 20.16 -14.61
CA ASP A 269 -4.22 21.52 -14.79
C ASP A 269 -5.72 21.52 -15.09
N ALA A 270 -6.53 21.53 -14.04
CA ALA A 270 -7.98 21.49 -14.16
C ALA A 270 -8.57 22.70 -14.90
N ALA A 271 -7.91 23.85 -14.81
CA ALA A 271 -8.25 25.05 -15.57
C ALA A 271 -7.04 25.97 -15.75
N VAL A 272 -6.85 26.52 -16.95
CA VAL A 272 -5.79 27.49 -17.26
C VAL A 272 -6.43 28.79 -17.77
N ASN A 273 -6.16 29.90 -17.09
CA ASN A 273 -6.55 31.23 -17.54
C ASN A 273 -5.32 31.95 -18.10
N LEU A 274 -5.24 32.04 -19.42
CA LEU A 274 -4.10 32.62 -20.13
C LEU A 274 -3.97 34.15 -19.91
N THR A 275 -5.09 34.87 -19.77
CA THR A 275 -5.13 36.32 -19.52
C THR A 275 -4.46 36.71 -18.20
N THR A 276 -4.79 35.97 -17.14
CA THR A 276 -4.30 36.22 -15.77
C THR A 276 -3.14 35.32 -15.38
N ARG A 277 -2.69 34.47 -16.32
CA ARG A 277 -1.65 33.43 -16.13
C ARG A 277 -1.90 32.56 -14.89
N LYS A 278 -3.17 32.31 -14.59
CA LYS A 278 -3.62 31.61 -13.39
C LYS A 278 -3.98 30.17 -13.73
N VAL A 279 -3.37 29.22 -13.05
CA VAL A 279 -3.63 27.79 -13.19
C VAL A 279 -4.35 27.28 -11.95
N THR A 280 -5.38 26.47 -12.15
CA THR A 280 -6.02 25.66 -11.10
C THR A 280 -5.51 24.24 -11.21
N PHE A 281 -4.81 23.79 -10.18
CA PHE A 281 -4.31 22.42 -10.09
C PHE A 281 -5.31 21.55 -9.36
N ARG A 282 -5.52 20.34 -9.87
CA ARG A 282 -6.23 19.28 -9.18
C ARG A 282 -5.30 18.09 -9.00
N THR A 283 -5.05 17.74 -7.75
CA THR A 283 -4.25 16.56 -7.39
C THR A 283 -5.19 15.46 -6.94
N VAL A 284 -5.05 14.27 -7.53
CA VAL A 284 -5.80 13.07 -7.14
C VAL A 284 -4.82 11.99 -6.70
N VAL A 285 -5.11 11.38 -5.55
CA VAL A 285 -4.34 10.30 -4.96
C VAL A 285 -5.17 9.02 -5.04
N GLU A 286 -4.57 7.95 -5.55
CA GLU A 286 -5.17 6.63 -5.59
C GLU A 286 -4.32 5.65 -4.78
N SER A 287 -4.97 4.83 -3.96
CA SER A 287 -4.33 3.78 -3.16
C SER A 287 -4.96 2.44 -3.48
N THR A 288 -4.15 1.38 -3.51
CA THR A 288 -4.67 0.00 -3.58
C THR A 288 -5.47 -0.39 -2.34
N ASN A 289 -5.23 0.27 -1.20
CA ASN A 289 -5.86 -0.04 0.09
C ASN A 289 -6.45 1.25 0.71
N PRO A 290 -7.48 1.86 0.11
CA PRO A 290 -7.95 3.19 0.48
C PRO A 290 -8.55 3.27 1.89
N THR A 291 -9.12 2.17 2.40
CA THR A 291 -9.72 2.11 3.74
C THR A 291 -8.70 2.15 4.88
N THR A 292 -7.44 1.76 4.60
CA THR A 292 -6.35 1.74 5.57
C THR A 292 -5.24 2.74 5.24
N THR A 293 -5.45 3.57 4.20
CA THR A 293 -4.54 4.66 3.80
C THR A 293 -5.08 6.00 4.30
N GLN A 294 -4.21 6.81 4.87
CA GLN A 294 -4.50 8.17 5.33
C GLN A 294 -3.57 9.16 4.65
N VAL A 295 -4.14 10.17 3.98
CA VAL A 295 -3.38 11.33 3.51
C VAL A 295 -3.23 12.32 4.66
N PHE A 296 -2.05 12.91 4.81
CA PHE A 296 -1.74 13.91 5.82
C PHE A 296 -1.68 15.32 5.23
N GLY A 297 -1.23 15.47 4.00
CA GLY A 297 -1.19 16.77 3.36
C GLY A 297 -0.53 16.80 1.99
N TYR A 298 -0.56 17.97 1.39
CA TYR A 298 -0.07 18.29 0.06
C TYR A 298 0.89 19.47 0.12
N ASN A 299 2.08 19.32 -0.45
CA ASN A 299 3.07 20.39 -0.56
C ASN A 299 3.29 20.71 -2.05
N TYR A 300 2.91 21.90 -2.48
CA TYR A 300 3.06 22.35 -3.86
C TYR A 300 4.29 23.23 -4.01
N ASP A 301 5.17 22.83 -4.92
CA ASP A 301 6.28 23.61 -5.46
C ASP A 301 5.93 23.96 -6.91
N PHE A 302 5.73 25.25 -7.19
CA PHE A 302 5.31 25.69 -8.52
C PHE A 302 6.48 25.84 -9.51
N GLY A 303 7.73 25.76 -9.02
CA GLY A 303 8.93 25.82 -9.86
C GLY A 303 9.28 27.22 -10.36
N ASP A 304 8.64 28.28 -9.85
CA ASP A 304 8.81 29.69 -10.22
C ASP A 304 9.46 30.53 -9.10
N ASP A 305 10.27 29.88 -8.26
CA ASP A 305 10.92 30.44 -7.07
C ASP A 305 9.96 30.95 -5.97
N THR A 306 8.65 30.71 -6.09
CA THR A 306 7.72 30.99 -5.00
C THR A 306 7.86 29.97 -3.87
N PRO A 307 7.67 30.37 -2.60
CA PRO A 307 7.77 29.44 -1.48
C PRO A 307 6.77 28.29 -1.59
N VAL A 308 7.21 27.08 -1.25
CA VAL A 308 6.37 25.88 -1.21
C VAL A 308 5.13 26.11 -0.36
N GLN A 309 3.97 25.80 -0.91
CA GLN A 309 2.68 25.91 -0.21
C GLN A 309 2.26 24.56 0.37
N ALA A 310 2.15 24.49 1.69
CA ALA A 310 1.78 23.28 2.43
C ALA A 310 0.32 23.33 2.90
N PHE A 311 -0.39 22.21 2.71
CA PHE A 311 -1.79 22.05 3.08
C PHE A 311 -2.00 20.77 3.88
N GLU A 312 -2.43 20.87 5.14
CA GLU A 312 -2.76 19.72 6.01
C GLU A 312 -4.19 19.23 5.72
N VAL A 313 -4.38 18.61 4.54
CA VAL A 313 -5.67 18.10 4.05
C VAL A 313 -5.63 16.58 3.97
N THR A 314 -6.66 15.92 4.50
CA THR A 314 -6.71 14.44 4.61
C THR A 314 -7.49 13.76 3.48
N GLY A 315 -8.08 14.53 2.56
CA GLY A 315 -8.80 13.98 1.41
C GLY A 315 -7.84 13.34 0.40
N PHE A 316 -8.36 12.45 -0.45
CA PHE A 316 -7.62 11.88 -1.59
C PHE A 316 -7.63 12.81 -2.82
N THR A 317 -8.22 13.99 -2.70
CA THR A 317 -8.23 15.01 -3.75
C THR A 317 -8.07 16.38 -3.13
N HIS A 318 -7.27 17.22 -3.76
CA HIS A 318 -7.09 18.61 -3.37
C HIS A 318 -6.96 19.51 -4.59
N GLU A 319 -7.48 20.73 -4.49
CA GLU A 319 -7.38 21.75 -5.52
C GLU A 319 -6.75 23.02 -4.97
N THR A 320 -5.85 23.62 -5.74
CA THR A 320 -5.20 24.89 -5.41
C THR A 320 -4.98 25.72 -6.68
N MET A 321 -4.68 27.00 -6.51
CA MET A 321 -4.45 27.93 -7.63
C MET A 321 -3.13 28.66 -7.48
N HIS A 322 -2.47 28.90 -8.60
CA HIS A 322 -1.23 29.70 -8.66
C HIS A 322 -1.21 30.58 -9.90
N THR A 323 -0.55 31.74 -9.80
CA THR A 323 -0.39 32.68 -10.92
C THR A 323 1.09 32.80 -11.29
N TYR A 324 1.39 32.56 -12.56
CA TYR A 324 2.75 32.53 -13.10
C TYR A 324 3.11 33.83 -13.83
N GLN A 325 4.42 34.06 -13.95
CA GLN A 325 4.97 34.96 -14.97
C GLN A 325 5.18 34.21 -16.29
N PRO A 326 5.47 34.90 -17.41
CA PRO A 326 5.86 34.21 -18.64
C PRO A 326 7.08 33.31 -18.41
N GLY A 327 7.11 32.15 -19.04
CA GLY A 327 8.17 31.16 -18.90
C GLY A 327 7.66 29.72 -18.87
N ASP A 328 8.61 28.80 -18.77
CA ASP A 328 8.39 27.36 -18.67
C ASP A 328 8.69 26.88 -17.25
N TYR A 329 7.73 26.23 -16.62
CA TYR A 329 7.77 25.78 -15.23
C TYR A 329 7.38 24.31 -15.11
N THR A 330 7.74 23.69 -14.00
CA THR A 330 7.27 22.34 -13.65
C THR A 330 6.73 22.38 -12.22
N THR A 331 5.41 22.32 -12.10
CA THR A 331 4.77 22.19 -10.80
C THR A 331 4.96 20.79 -10.28
N ARG A 332 5.44 20.66 -9.05
CA ARG A 332 5.53 19.40 -8.31
C ARG A 332 4.62 19.45 -7.10
N VAL A 333 3.96 18.35 -6.80
CA VAL A 333 3.25 18.16 -5.55
C VAL A 333 3.79 16.93 -4.85
N THR A 334 4.17 17.11 -3.58
CA THR A 334 4.56 16.03 -2.67
C THR A 334 3.42 15.75 -1.72
N ILE A 335 2.90 14.53 -1.76
CA ILE A 335 1.81 14.09 -0.89
C ILE A 335 2.42 13.29 0.25
N SER A 336 2.13 13.70 1.49
CA SER A 336 2.47 12.89 2.67
C SER A 336 1.30 11.99 3.03
N TYR A 337 1.56 10.69 3.18
CA TYR A 337 0.54 9.70 3.52
C TYR A 337 1.07 8.66 4.52
N GLY A 338 0.18 7.86 5.07
CA GLY A 338 0.49 6.69 5.89
C GLY A 338 -0.49 5.57 5.57
N ALA A 339 -0.10 4.33 5.77
CA ALA A 339 -1.01 3.21 5.62
C ALA A 339 -0.73 2.14 6.68
N GLN A 340 -1.74 1.33 6.99
CA GLN A 340 -1.56 0.24 7.95
C GLN A 340 -0.41 -0.69 7.52
N GLY A 341 0.48 -1.01 8.46
CA GLY A 341 1.64 -1.88 8.22
C GLY A 341 2.85 -1.18 7.60
N LEU A 342 2.76 0.12 7.27
CA LEU A 342 3.91 0.92 6.88
C LEU A 342 4.47 1.68 8.10
N ASP A 343 5.80 1.73 8.19
CA ASP A 343 6.49 2.48 9.23
C ASP A 343 6.51 3.97 8.89
N GLY A 344 5.96 4.79 9.78
CA GLY A 344 6.01 6.25 9.68
C GLY A 344 5.21 6.84 8.51
N LYS A 345 5.45 8.14 8.23
CA LYS A 345 4.86 8.83 7.09
C LYS A 345 5.69 8.56 5.84
N GLN A 346 5.00 8.28 4.75
CA GLN A 346 5.54 8.07 3.41
C GLN A 346 5.26 9.30 2.52
N GLN A 347 5.92 9.35 1.37
CA GLN A 347 5.77 10.43 0.38
C GLN A 347 5.64 9.88 -1.04
N VAL A 348 4.83 10.56 -1.86
CA VAL A 348 4.72 10.32 -3.29
C VAL A 348 4.63 11.64 -4.03
N ASP A 349 5.31 11.73 -5.18
CA ASP A 349 5.40 12.94 -5.98
C ASP A 349 4.74 12.78 -7.35
N CYS A 350 4.10 13.84 -7.82
CA CYS A 350 3.64 13.99 -9.20
C CYS A 350 3.93 15.39 -9.69
N SER A 351 4.07 15.54 -11.00
CA SER A 351 4.44 16.81 -11.61
C SER A 351 3.68 17.06 -12.90
N ALA A 352 3.42 18.33 -13.19
CA ALA A 352 2.81 18.79 -14.42
C ALA A 352 3.64 19.96 -15.00
N PRO A 353 3.98 19.93 -16.30
CA PRO A 353 4.63 21.06 -16.96
C PRO A 353 3.62 22.19 -17.19
N ILE A 354 4.07 23.43 -17.04
CA ILE A 354 3.29 24.65 -17.27
C ILE A 354 4.11 25.60 -18.13
N SER A 355 3.50 26.21 -19.14
CA SER A 355 4.18 27.16 -20.02
C SER A 355 3.27 28.34 -20.31
N PHE A 356 3.82 29.54 -20.18
CA PHE A 356 3.16 30.79 -20.56
C PHE A 356 4.07 31.57 -21.51
N GLU A 357 3.61 31.80 -22.74
CA GLU A 357 4.33 32.62 -23.71
C GLU A 357 4.40 34.09 -23.26
N GLU A 358 5.46 34.78 -23.68
CA GLU A 358 5.52 36.23 -23.56
C GLU A 358 4.46 36.90 -24.45
N ASP A 359 3.95 38.04 -23.97
CA ASP A 359 2.98 38.84 -24.71
C ASP A 359 3.60 39.40 -26.01
N LYS A 360 3.00 39.07 -27.15
CA LYS A 360 3.41 39.66 -28.45
C LYS A 360 3.00 41.14 -28.52
N PRO A 361 3.77 42.01 -29.19
CA PRO A 361 3.35 43.40 -29.44
C PRO A 361 1.98 43.47 -30.10
N VAL A 362 1.17 44.47 -29.72
CA VAL A 362 -0.11 44.73 -30.40
C VAL A 362 0.13 45.20 -31.83
N GLY A 363 -0.75 44.79 -32.75
CA GLY A 363 -0.78 45.37 -34.10
C GLY A 363 -1.43 46.74 -34.06
N GLN A 364 -0.94 47.67 -34.88
CA GLN A 364 -1.47 49.02 -34.98
C GLN A 364 -1.69 49.36 -36.46
N SER A 365 -2.82 49.98 -36.77
CA SER A 365 -3.06 50.60 -38.07
C SER A 365 -4.08 51.73 -37.95
N LYS A 366 -4.09 52.64 -38.92
CA LYS A 366 -4.99 53.78 -38.96
C LYS A 366 -5.53 54.01 -40.36
N VAL A 367 -6.74 54.53 -40.41
CA VAL A 367 -7.40 55.01 -41.64
C VAL A 367 -7.95 56.41 -41.40
N VAL A 368 -8.10 57.18 -42.47
CA VAL A 368 -8.67 58.53 -42.42
C VAL A 368 -9.90 58.64 -43.32
N LYS A 369 -10.90 59.39 -42.86
CA LYS A 369 -12.07 59.81 -43.64
C LYS A 369 -12.13 61.34 -43.64
N ASN A 370 -12.14 61.93 -44.83
CA ASN A 370 -12.51 63.32 -45.01
C ASN A 370 -14.04 63.39 -45.10
N ILE A 371 -14.69 63.79 -44.00
CA ILE A 371 -16.15 63.82 -43.87
C ILE A 371 -16.76 64.90 -44.78
N THR A 372 -16.11 66.07 -44.88
CA THR A 372 -16.63 67.21 -45.65
C THR A 372 -16.54 66.98 -47.16
N GLN A 373 -15.53 66.22 -47.62
CA GLN A 373 -15.36 65.87 -49.02
C GLN A 373 -15.89 64.47 -49.39
N ASP A 374 -16.47 63.74 -48.43
CA ASP A 374 -16.95 62.35 -48.55
C ASP A 374 -15.93 61.40 -49.20
N LYS A 375 -14.71 61.37 -48.66
CA LYS A 375 -13.63 60.49 -49.12
C LYS A 375 -13.06 59.68 -47.96
N THR A 376 -12.66 58.44 -48.24
CA THR A 376 -12.18 57.49 -47.23
C THR A 376 -10.87 56.84 -47.68
N GLY A 377 -10.04 56.46 -46.71
CA GLY A 377 -8.77 55.76 -46.92
C GLY A 377 -7.87 56.48 -47.91
N GLU A 378 -7.29 55.72 -48.85
CA GLU A 378 -6.38 56.22 -49.88
C GLU A 378 -6.97 57.40 -50.69
N ALA A 379 -8.29 57.42 -50.91
CA ALA A 379 -8.93 58.51 -51.63
C ALA A 379 -8.90 59.83 -50.83
N ALA A 380 -9.00 59.77 -49.50
CA ALA A 380 -8.85 60.91 -48.62
C ALA A 380 -7.38 61.36 -48.53
N GLU A 381 -6.44 60.42 -48.48
CA GLU A 381 -4.99 60.69 -48.41
C GLU A 381 -4.48 61.45 -49.64
N LYS A 382 -4.99 61.12 -50.82
CA LYS A 382 -4.63 61.79 -52.08
C LYS A 382 -5.31 63.15 -52.28
N THR A 383 -6.19 63.57 -51.37
CA THR A 383 -6.81 64.89 -51.49
C THR A 383 -5.94 66.01 -51.00
N SER A 384 -6.27 67.22 -51.45
CA SER A 384 -5.83 68.44 -50.80
C SER A 384 -6.93 68.95 -49.87
N LEU A 385 -6.55 69.16 -48.60
CA LEU A 385 -7.42 69.62 -47.53
C LEU A 385 -7.74 71.10 -47.67
N ARG A 386 -9.00 71.46 -47.47
CA ARG A 386 -9.53 72.83 -47.55
C ARG A 386 -9.78 73.40 -46.16
N PRO A 387 -9.82 74.73 -45.99
CA PRO A 387 -10.26 75.35 -44.74
C PRO A 387 -11.63 74.80 -44.33
N ASN A 388 -11.80 74.55 -43.03
CA ASN A 388 -12.98 73.92 -42.42
C ASN A 388 -13.25 72.44 -42.77
N ASP A 389 -12.38 71.75 -43.52
CA ASP A 389 -12.55 70.30 -43.70
C ASP A 389 -12.53 69.57 -42.35
N VAL A 390 -13.34 68.51 -42.22
CA VAL A 390 -13.39 67.67 -41.01
C VAL A 390 -12.86 66.30 -41.35
N LEU A 391 -11.80 65.90 -40.64
CA LEU A 391 -11.20 64.59 -40.77
C LEU A 391 -11.55 63.73 -39.55
N GLU A 392 -11.93 62.49 -39.80
CA GLU A 392 -12.07 61.45 -38.79
C GLU A 392 -10.99 60.41 -39.02
N TYR A 393 -10.17 60.20 -38.00
CA TYR A 393 -9.18 59.13 -37.97
C TYR A 393 -9.76 57.98 -37.15
N THR A 394 -9.61 56.75 -37.66
CA THR A 394 -9.95 55.53 -36.93
C THR A 394 -8.69 54.71 -36.75
N LEU A 395 -8.29 54.53 -35.49
CA LEU A 395 -7.19 53.72 -35.04
C LEU A 395 -7.68 52.30 -34.79
N THR A 396 -6.98 51.32 -35.34
CA THR A 396 -7.21 49.89 -35.11
C THR A 396 -6.04 49.34 -34.32
N THR A 397 -6.34 48.77 -33.15
CA THR A 397 -5.34 48.06 -32.33
C THR A 397 -5.72 46.60 -32.26
N SER A 398 -4.85 45.71 -32.74
CA SER A 398 -5.13 44.28 -32.86
C SER A 398 -4.27 43.43 -31.93
N ASN A 399 -4.84 42.32 -31.49
CA ASN A 399 -4.19 41.32 -30.67
C ASN A 399 -4.08 40.01 -31.48
N SER A 400 -2.84 39.55 -31.69
CA SER A 400 -2.56 38.30 -32.41
C SER A 400 -2.53 37.06 -31.51
N GLN A 401 -2.73 37.23 -30.20
CA GLN A 401 -2.70 36.15 -29.23
C GLN A 401 -4.08 35.49 -29.10
N ASN A 402 -4.08 34.21 -28.73
CA ASN A 402 -5.30 33.41 -28.54
C ASN A 402 -5.98 33.64 -27.18
N TYR A 403 -5.55 34.65 -26.43
CA TYR A 403 -6.17 35.13 -25.19
C TYR A 403 -6.36 36.65 -25.25
N GLU A 404 -7.32 37.17 -24.50
CA GLU A 404 -7.55 38.63 -24.42
C GLU A 404 -6.41 39.34 -23.71
N ARG A 405 -6.11 40.57 -24.12
CA ARG A 405 -5.11 41.42 -23.47
C ARG A 405 -5.81 42.56 -22.77
N VAL A 406 -5.54 42.74 -21.47
CA VAL A 406 -6.15 43.77 -20.62
C VAL A 406 -5.11 44.83 -20.25
N GLY A 407 -5.54 46.02 -19.83
CA GLY A 407 -4.64 47.07 -19.39
C GLY A 407 -3.79 47.70 -20.50
N ILE A 408 -4.23 47.62 -21.76
CA ILE A 408 -3.50 48.20 -22.89
C ILE A 408 -3.83 49.70 -23.00
N ASP A 409 -2.79 50.53 -23.08
CA ASP A 409 -2.96 51.95 -23.39
C ASP A 409 -2.81 52.17 -24.89
N VAL A 410 -3.87 52.65 -25.53
CA VAL A 410 -3.87 53.05 -26.94
C VAL A 410 -3.57 54.54 -27.02
N SER A 411 -2.48 54.92 -27.70
CA SER A 411 -2.08 56.32 -27.81
C SER A 411 -1.53 56.67 -29.19
N ASP A 412 -1.85 57.88 -29.65
CA ASP A 412 -1.39 58.44 -30.92
C ASP A 412 -0.89 59.89 -30.71
N TYR A 413 0.26 60.23 -31.31
CA TYR A 413 0.84 61.57 -31.27
C TYR A 413 0.32 62.41 -32.44
N ILE A 414 -0.50 63.40 -32.15
CA ILE A 414 -1.21 64.19 -33.17
C ILE A 414 -0.62 65.59 -33.35
N GLY A 415 0.62 65.84 -32.91
CA GLY A 415 1.22 67.17 -32.91
C GLY A 415 1.24 67.83 -34.30
N ASP A 416 1.62 67.07 -35.32
CA ASP A 416 1.66 67.56 -36.71
C ASP A 416 0.25 67.88 -37.26
N ILE A 417 -0.75 67.04 -36.94
CA ILE A 417 -2.15 67.31 -37.25
C ILE A 417 -2.58 68.65 -36.63
N LEU A 418 -2.14 68.94 -35.39
CA LEU A 418 -2.50 70.15 -34.65
C LEU A 418 -1.86 71.42 -35.20
N ASP A 419 -0.85 71.33 -36.06
CA ASP A 419 -0.30 72.51 -36.75
C ASP A 419 -1.35 73.10 -37.70
N TYR A 420 -2.11 72.23 -38.37
CA TYR A 420 -3.10 72.61 -39.39
C TYR A 420 -4.56 72.49 -38.96
N ALA A 421 -4.84 71.74 -37.91
CA ALA A 421 -6.20 71.42 -37.48
C ALA A 421 -6.41 71.68 -35.98
N SER A 422 -7.66 71.86 -35.57
CA SER A 422 -8.07 71.84 -34.17
C SER A 422 -8.73 70.50 -33.85
N LEU A 423 -8.32 69.86 -32.76
CA LEU A 423 -8.93 68.63 -32.24
C LEU A 423 -10.36 68.89 -31.76
N ASP A 424 -11.29 68.02 -32.14
CA ASP A 424 -12.63 67.96 -31.55
C ASP A 424 -12.57 67.16 -30.24
N THR A 425 -12.32 67.88 -29.14
CA THR A 425 -12.20 67.28 -27.80
C THR A 425 -13.52 66.72 -27.28
N ALA A 426 -14.66 67.22 -27.76
CA ALA A 426 -15.97 66.72 -27.37
C ALA A 426 -16.20 65.32 -27.97
N PHE A 427 -15.92 65.17 -29.27
CA PHE A 427 -15.97 63.87 -29.94
C PHE A 427 -14.95 62.90 -29.36
N LEU A 428 -13.71 63.33 -29.11
CA LEU A 428 -12.69 62.47 -28.49
C LEU A 428 -13.17 61.91 -27.13
N LYS A 429 -13.77 62.76 -26.29
CA LYS A 429 -14.31 62.37 -24.99
C LYS A 429 -15.50 61.42 -25.12
N GLU A 430 -16.38 61.63 -26.11
CA GLU A 430 -17.48 60.71 -26.42
C GLU A 430 -16.96 59.32 -26.81
N GLN A 431 -15.84 59.27 -27.54
CA GLN A 431 -15.15 58.02 -27.88
C GLN A 431 -14.30 57.45 -26.72
N GLY A 432 -14.40 58.01 -25.51
CA GLY A 432 -13.67 57.55 -24.32
C GLY A 432 -12.19 57.95 -24.25
N GLY A 433 -11.75 58.82 -25.16
CA GLY A 433 -10.35 59.26 -25.24
C GLY A 433 -10.09 60.53 -24.45
N THR A 434 -8.82 60.76 -24.12
CA THR A 434 -8.32 61.98 -23.49
C THR A 434 -7.20 62.59 -24.32
N TYR A 435 -6.99 63.90 -24.19
CA TYR A 435 -5.91 64.61 -24.88
C TYR A 435 -4.94 65.22 -23.86
N ASP A 436 -3.66 64.89 -24.01
CA ASP A 436 -2.58 65.48 -23.23
C ASP A 436 -1.92 66.62 -24.03
N GLU A 437 -2.15 67.85 -23.59
CA GLU A 437 -1.65 69.06 -24.24
C GLU A 437 -0.12 69.19 -24.18
N LYS A 438 0.56 68.58 -23.20
CA LYS A 438 2.02 68.66 -23.07
C LYS A 438 2.72 67.74 -24.05
N THR A 439 2.23 66.50 -24.16
CA THR A 439 2.81 65.49 -25.06
C THR A 439 2.20 65.52 -26.46
N LYS A 440 1.10 66.28 -26.66
CA LYS A 440 0.31 66.34 -27.90
C LYS A 440 -0.23 64.96 -28.31
N LYS A 441 -0.49 64.09 -27.34
CA LYS A 441 -1.01 62.75 -27.55
C LYS A 441 -2.49 62.66 -27.20
N ILE A 442 -3.21 61.82 -27.93
CA ILE A 442 -4.50 61.30 -27.51
C ILE A 442 -4.30 59.92 -26.89
N VAL A 443 -5.07 59.58 -25.86
CA VAL A 443 -4.90 58.37 -25.07
C VAL A 443 -6.25 57.76 -24.67
N TRP A 444 -6.36 56.44 -24.85
CA TRP A 444 -7.37 55.57 -24.25
C TRP A 444 -6.65 54.57 -23.34
N THR A 445 -6.95 54.60 -22.05
CA THR A 445 -6.27 53.78 -21.05
C THR A 445 -7.09 52.55 -20.67
N ASP A 446 -6.42 51.51 -20.18
CA ASP A 446 -7.06 50.30 -19.63
C ASP A 446 -7.98 49.59 -20.64
N ILE A 447 -7.51 49.44 -21.88
CA ILE A 447 -8.26 48.81 -22.96
C ILE A 447 -8.06 47.30 -22.95
N THR A 448 -9.19 46.59 -23.06
CA THR A 448 -9.22 45.14 -23.28
C THR A 448 -9.37 44.83 -24.77
N ILE A 449 -8.39 44.13 -25.34
CA ILE A 449 -8.41 43.67 -26.73
C ILE A 449 -8.70 42.16 -26.76
N PRO A 450 -9.82 41.72 -27.36
CA PRO A 450 -10.17 40.30 -27.42
C PRO A 450 -9.09 39.42 -28.06
N ALA A 451 -9.10 38.12 -27.74
CA ALA A 451 -8.25 37.12 -28.40
C ALA A 451 -8.45 37.13 -29.92
N ASN A 452 -7.36 37.16 -30.69
CA ASN A 452 -7.37 37.27 -32.15
C ASN A 452 -8.28 38.39 -32.69
N GLY A 453 -8.49 39.45 -31.89
CA GLY A 453 -9.44 40.51 -32.14
C GLY A 453 -8.79 41.87 -32.30
N GLN A 454 -9.62 42.89 -32.42
CA GLN A 454 -9.18 44.27 -32.51
C GLN A 454 -10.19 45.22 -31.86
N VAL A 455 -9.70 46.37 -31.44
CA VAL A 455 -10.51 47.49 -30.95
C VAL A 455 -10.32 48.69 -31.88
N LEU A 456 -11.38 49.49 -32.01
CA LEU A 456 -11.40 50.69 -32.84
C LEU A 456 -11.58 51.92 -31.96
N HIS A 457 -10.73 52.92 -32.16
CA HIS A 457 -10.83 54.21 -31.50
C HIS A 457 -10.79 55.32 -32.53
N SER A 458 -11.68 56.30 -32.41
CA SER A 458 -11.79 57.38 -33.38
C SER A 458 -11.57 58.74 -32.75
N PHE A 459 -10.95 59.65 -33.50
CA PHE A 459 -10.88 61.07 -33.15
C PHE A 459 -11.12 61.93 -34.39
N ARG A 460 -11.59 63.16 -34.15
CA ARG A 460 -11.89 64.13 -35.22
C ARG A 460 -11.07 65.38 -35.07
N VAL A 461 -10.66 65.92 -36.21
CA VAL A 461 -10.01 67.21 -36.29
C VAL A 461 -10.68 68.06 -37.37
N LYS A 462 -10.68 69.37 -37.15
CA LYS A 462 -11.19 70.35 -38.12
C LYS A 462 -10.05 71.22 -38.62
N ILE A 463 -9.86 71.28 -39.93
CA ILE A 463 -8.83 72.14 -40.55
C ILE A 463 -9.14 73.60 -40.23
N LYS A 464 -8.12 74.31 -39.75
CA LYS A 464 -8.21 75.71 -39.34
C LYS A 464 -8.62 76.59 -40.53
N ASP A 465 -9.41 77.63 -40.23
CA ASP A 465 -9.80 78.66 -41.19
C ASP A 465 -9.56 80.05 -40.56
N PRO A 466 -8.62 80.86 -41.08
CA PRO A 466 -7.73 80.55 -42.21
C PRO A 466 -6.69 79.47 -41.87
N ILE A 467 -6.23 78.73 -42.89
CA ILE A 467 -5.11 77.78 -42.74
C ILE A 467 -3.83 78.58 -42.39
N PRO A 468 -3.11 78.23 -41.30
CA PRO A 468 -1.89 78.93 -40.91
C PRO A 468 -0.83 78.97 -42.01
N ALA A 469 -0.15 80.11 -42.13
CA ALA A 469 0.82 80.40 -43.18
C ALA A 469 2.18 80.79 -42.57
N THR A 470 2.98 79.82 -42.12
CA THR A 470 4.22 80.12 -41.38
C THR A 470 5.37 79.18 -41.74
N ASN A 471 6.06 79.44 -42.85
CA ASN A 471 7.25 78.72 -43.31
C ASN A 471 8.48 78.90 -42.39
N ARG A 472 8.49 78.34 -41.17
CA ARG A 472 9.76 78.14 -40.46
C ARG A 472 9.74 76.90 -39.56
N PRO A 473 10.59 75.88 -39.81
CA PRO A 473 10.73 74.73 -38.92
C PRO A 473 11.31 75.14 -37.57
N SER A 474 10.89 74.44 -36.51
CA SER A 474 11.49 74.52 -35.16
C SER A 474 12.16 73.19 -34.80
N THR A 475 12.98 73.15 -33.76
CA THR A 475 13.72 71.95 -33.34
C THR A 475 12.85 70.82 -32.78
N VAL A 476 11.52 70.99 -32.74
CA VAL A 476 10.55 69.97 -32.29
C VAL A 476 9.47 69.69 -33.35
N ALA A 477 9.30 70.55 -34.37
CA ALA A 477 8.32 70.40 -35.44
C ALA A 477 8.94 70.75 -36.79
N THR A 478 8.83 69.83 -37.76
CA THR A 478 9.43 69.91 -39.11
C THR A 478 8.86 71.01 -40.02
N GLY A 479 8.06 71.92 -39.47
CA GLY A 479 7.68 73.17 -40.10
C GLY A 479 6.35 73.07 -40.82
N PHE A 480 5.72 74.22 -41.02
CA PHE A 480 4.51 74.29 -41.82
C PHE A 480 4.86 73.99 -43.29
N ASP A 481 4.93 72.71 -43.66
CA ASP A 481 5.32 72.17 -44.96
C ASP A 481 4.12 71.86 -45.88
N CYS A 482 2.93 72.18 -45.40
CA CYS A 482 1.64 71.98 -46.06
C CYS A 482 1.29 70.52 -46.25
N LYS A 483 1.77 69.67 -45.34
CA LYS A 483 1.39 68.27 -45.23
C LYS A 483 1.01 67.99 -43.79
N ILE A 484 0.05 67.09 -43.63
CA ILE A 484 -0.24 66.47 -42.34
C ILE A 484 0.27 65.04 -42.43
N SER A 485 1.25 64.70 -41.60
CA SER A 485 1.85 63.37 -41.46
C SER A 485 1.65 62.87 -40.04
N ASN A 486 1.01 61.71 -39.89
CA ASN A 486 0.83 61.08 -38.58
C ASN A 486 0.88 59.55 -38.69
N GLU A 487 1.64 58.94 -37.79
CA GLU A 487 1.99 57.53 -37.77
C GLU A 487 1.30 56.80 -36.60
N TYR A 488 0.62 55.70 -36.92
CA TYR A 488 0.09 54.75 -35.95
C TYR A 488 0.13 53.35 -36.57
N GLY A 489 1.29 52.69 -36.47
CA GLY A 489 1.61 51.45 -37.19
C GLY A 489 1.82 51.65 -38.70
N ASN A 490 0.95 52.41 -39.37
CA ASN A 490 1.17 52.97 -40.70
C ASN A 490 1.15 54.50 -40.68
N GLU A 491 1.88 55.11 -41.60
CA GLU A 491 1.92 56.56 -41.80
C GLU A 491 0.79 57.00 -42.74
N ILE A 492 0.05 58.03 -42.34
CA ILE A 492 -0.89 58.76 -43.22
C ILE A 492 -0.32 60.14 -43.48
N THR A 493 -0.13 60.46 -44.76
CA THR A 493 0.28 61.80 -45.23
C THR A 493 -0.79 62.41 -46.15
N ILE A 494 -1.24 63.63 -45.85
CA ILE A 494 -2.28 64.33 -46.62
C ILE A 494 -1.80 65.74 -46.94
N ASN A 495 -1.99 66.20 -48.18
CA ASN A 495 -1.62 67.56 -48.57
C ASN A 495 -2.64 68.60 -48.06
N VAL A 496 -2.17 69.75 -47.60
CA VAL A 496 -2.98 70.88 -47.14
C VAL A 496 -2.92 72.00 -48.18
N ASN A 497 -4.06 72.58 -48.56
CA ASN A 497 -4.11 73.72 -49.48
C ASN A 497 -3.73 75.03 -48.74
N CYS A 498 -2.45 75.17 -48.41
CA CYS A 498 -1.95 76.37 -47.76
C CYS A 498 -2.10 77.63 -48.63
N PRO A 499 -2.33 78.80 -48.03
CA PRO A 499 -2.30 80.05 -48.75
C PRO A 499 -0.89 80.34 -49.30
N LEU A 500 -0.84 80.95 -50.50
CA LEU A 500 0.42 81.36 -51.13
C LEU A 500 1.10 82.44 -50.28
N VAL A 501 2.22 82.11 -49.66
CA VAL A 501 3.06 83.09 -48.95
C VAL A 501 3.97 83.77 -49.97
N LYS A 502 3.79 85.06 -50.20
CA LYS A 502 4.70 85.85 -51.04
C LYS A 502 6.04 85.97 -50.29
N GLY A 503 7.05 85.23 -50.72
CA GLY A 503 8.40 85.36 -50.18
C GLY A 503 8.86 86.81 -50.31
N ILE A 504 9.21 87.45 -49.20
CA ILE A 504 9.90 88.73 -49.25
C ILE A 504 11.32 88.40 -49.71
N GLU A 505 11.60 88.52 -51.01
CA GLU A 505 12.96 88.50 -51.51
C GLU A 505 13.72 89.67 -50.85
N THR A 506 14.66 89.36 -49.98
CA THR A 506 15.60 90.36 -49.48
C THR A 506 16.51 90.73 -50.65
N LEU A 507 16.24 91.88 -51.27
CA LEU A 507 17.18 92.53 -52.18
C LEU A 507 18.57 92.61 -51.52
N PRO A 508 19.68 92.35 -52.25
CA PRO A 508 21.02 92.38 -51.67
C PRO A 508 21.27 93.74 -51.03
N ASN A 509 21.72 93.70 -49.77
CA ASN A 509 21.92 94.86 -48.93
C ASN A 509 23.09 95.71 -49.46
N THR A 510 22.83 96.61 -50.41
CA THR A 510 23.80 97.64 -50.84
C THR A 510 23.78 98.80 -49.84
N GLY A 511 24.25 98.53 -48.61
CA GLY A 511 24.47 99.58 -47.63
C GLY A 511 25.44 100.65 -48.16
N PRO A 512 25.41 101.89 -47.63
CA PRO A 512 26.20 103.01 -48.14
C PRO A 512 27.71 102.73 -48.28
N GLY A 513 28.25 101.85 -47.44
CA GLY A 513 29.67 101.46 -47.48
C GLY A 513 30.06 100.68 -48.75
N SER A 514 29.22 99.78 -49.24
CA SER A 514 29.55 98.91 -50.39
C SER A 514 29.60 99.69 -51.70
N SER A 515 28.71 100.67 -51.88
CA SER A 515 28.71 101.56 -53.05
C SER A 515 29.89 102.55 -53.03
N MET A 516 30.33 103.01 -51.86
CA MET A 516 31.50 103.89 -51.75
C MET A 516 32.81 103.18 -52.11
N VAL A 517 32.98 101.90 -51.75
CA VAL A 517 34.17 101.12 -52.14
C VAL A 517 34.25 100.99 -53.66
N MET A 518 33.13 100.71 -54.32
CA MET A 518 33.13 100.53 -55.77
C MET A 518 33.34 101.84 -56.54
N LEU A 519 32.78 102.95 -56.06
CA LEU A 519 33.06 104.29 -56.59
C LEU A 519 34.54 104.68 -56.43
N THR A 520 35.15 104.37 -55.29
CA THR A 520 36.57 104.66 -55.04
C THR A 520 37.48 103.88 -55.99
N LEU A 521 37.19 102.60 -56.21
CA LEU A 521 37.93 101.76 -57.17
C LEU A 521 37.84 102.32 -58.60
N ILE A 522 36.65 102.69 -59.06
CA ILE A 522 36.44 103.27 -60.41
C ILE A 522 37.17 104.61 -60.54
N THR A 523 37.06 105.50 -59.54
CA THR A 523 37.69 106.82 -59.59
C THR A 523 39.22 106.73 -59.59
N THR A 524 39.79 105.78 -58.84
CA THR A 524 41.23 105.52 -58.81
C THR A 524 41.74 104.99 -60.15
N LEU A 525 40.98 104.09 -60.80
CA LEU A 525 41.29 103.58 -62.14
C LEU A 525 41.26 104.69 -63.20
N VAL A 526 40.24 105.54 -63.18
CA VAL A 526 40.12 106.69 -64.10
C VAL A 526 41.25 107.69 -63.86
N GLY A 527 41.59 108.00 -62.61
CA GLY A 527 42.70 108.88 -62.26
C GLY A 527 44.05 108.35 -62.73
N TYR A 528 44.30 107.05 -62.59
CA TYR A 528 45.51 106.40 -63.09
C TYR A 528 45.64 106.54 -64.61
N PHE A 529 44.58 106.26 -65.38
CA PHE A 529 44.61 106.41 -66.83
C PHE A 529 44.79 107.86 -67.28
N PHE A 530 44.18 108.83 -66.58
CA PHE A 530 44.38 110.25 -66.85
C PHE A 530 45.84 110.68 -66.63
N ALA A 531 46.45 110.29 -65.50
CA ALA A 531 47.85 110.58 -65.21
C ALA A 531 48.80 109.92 -66.21
N ARG A 532 48.55 108.64 -66.56
CA ARG A 532 49.34 107.90 -67.55
C ARG A 532 49.26 108.54 -68.94
N ASN A 533 48.07 109.01 -69.35
CA ASN A 533 47.90 109.69 -70.63
C ASN A 533 48.63 111.04 -70.66
N ARG A 534 48.59 111.80 -69.55
CA ARG A 534 49.32 113.08 -69.43
C ARG A 534 50.85 112.88 -69.44
N LEU A 535 51.35 111.79 -68.86
CA LEU A 535 52.77 111.43 -68.89
C LEU A 535 53.20 111.09 -70.33
N LEU A 536 52.42 110.26 -71.04
CA LEU A 536 52.67 109.93 -72.45
C LEU A 536 52.75 111.17 -73.35
N VAL A 537 51.89 112.17 -73.15
CA VAL A 537 51.95 113.42 -73.94
C VAL A 537 53.23 114.23 -73.67
N LYS A 538 53.71 114.25 -72.41
CA LYS A 538 55.00 114.89 -72.08
C LYS A 538 56.18 114.16 -72.72
N GLU A 539 56.21 112.84 -72.64
CA GLU A 539 57.23 112.00 -73.28
C GLU A 539 57.24 112.20 -74.81
N LEU A 540 56.06 112.22 -75.45
CA LEU A 540 55.95 112.47 -76.89
C LEU A 540 56.41 113.89 -77.29
N GLY A 541 56.19 114.86 -76.41
CA GLY A 541 56.67 116.23 -76.57
C GLY A 541 58.21 116.31 -76.53
N LEU A 542 58.83 115.64 -75.56
CA LEU A 542 60.29 115.54 -75.44
C LEU A 542 60.90 114.81 -76.65
N VAL A 543 60.34 113.67 -77.06
CA VAL A 543 60.79 112.93 -78.24
C VAL A 543 60.69 113.77 -79.52
N ARG A 544 59.62 114.57 -79.70
CA ARG A 544 59.53 115.51 -80.83
C ARG A 544 60.56 116.64 -80.77
N THR A 545 60.90 117.12 -79.58
CA THR A 545 61.92 118.18 -79.42
C THR A 545 63.33 117.65 -79.64
N ASP A 546 63.62 116.40 -79.23
CA ASP A 546 64.88 115.72 -79.54
C ASP A 546 64.98 115.38 -81.04
N TYR A 547 63.92 114.85 -81.66
CA TYR A 547 63.88 114.56 -83.11
C TYR A 547 64.12 115.81 -83.97
N ALA A 548 63.62 116.97 -83.54
CA ALA A 548 63.86 118.25 -84.21
C ALA A 548 65.29 118.78 -84.00
N ARG A 549 65.98 118.41 -82.90
CA ARG A 549 67.35 118.83 -82.59
C ARG A 549 68.43 117.92 -83.19
N THR A 550 68.13 116.66 -83.52
CA THR A 550 69.11 115.70 -84.06
C THR A 550 69.08 115.52 -85.57
N GLY A 551 68.22 116.25 -86.31
CA GLY A 551 68.22 116.25 -87.78
C GLY A 551 67.74 114.92 -88.37
N GLY A 552 66.44 114.82 -88.62
CA GLY A 552 65.84 113.67 -89.31
C GLY A 552 66.40 113.50 -90.72
N MET A 553 66.68 112.26 -91.11
CA MET A 553 66.71 111.85 -92.52
C MET A 553 65.30 111.82 -93.10
#